data_AF-A0A1E5TBQ4-F1
#
_entry.id   AF-A0A1E5TBQ4-F1
#
_cell.length_a   1.000
_cell.length_b   1.000
_cell.length_c   1.000
_cell.angle_alpha   90.00
_cell.angle_beta   90.00
_cell.angle_gamma   90.00
#
_symmetry.space_group_name_H-M   'P 1'
#
loop_
_entity.id
_entity.type
_entity.pdbx_description
1 polymer ?
#
loop_
_entity_poly.entity_id
_entity_poly.type
_entity_poly.pdbx_seq_one_letter_code
_entity_poly.pdbx_strand_id
1 'polypeptide(L)'
;MELFWYIIIATILTVFFILDGYDFGAGIIHLFFAKKEKDKEVITKSAGLFWDSNEVWLVAAGGTLFMAFPTFYASVFSGFYLPLIIVLWLIIFRAMGLEFRGQFSYQMWKDIWDKSFGISSLLLAFFFGVALGNIVRGVNLGAVENGVSVHEGHFFFLPLWNSDFSPLNETPGVIDWFTIIIGLISVVVLAIHGANWIVLKTKSSINEKLKTIVFRLNIVLLLLTILSVIVWLNINPNAFSNFVERPYLFVFPLVYLSGLIGLFFIKRLEKDIYSFILSTLLIIGGITASLASLFPVILPSTNNVNESLTIYNTAASEYGLSVALNWGIIGFILLFVYMIIQKRLMGGKIDDMDYGH
;
A
#
# COMPACT_ATOMS: atom_id res chain seq x y z
N MET A 1 -20.81 11.65 11.07
CA MET A 1 -19.37 11.95 11.28
C MET A 1 -18.45 10.85 10.71
N GLU A 2 -18.98 9.65 10.55
CA GLU A 2 -18.37 8.42 10.08
C GLU A 2 -17.77 8.59 8.67
N LEU A 3 -18.53 9.19 7.74
CA LEU A 3 -18.08 9.43 6.37
C LEU A 3 -16.84 10.34 6.32
N PHE A 4 -16.81 11.38 7.15
CA PHE A 4 -15.65 12.27 7.24
C PHE A 4 -14.41 11.50 7.68
N TRP A 5 -14.51 10.73 8.76
CA TRP A 5 -13.39 9.93 9.27
C TRP A 5 -12.96 8.83 8.31
N TYR A 6 -13.90 8.20 7.62
CA TYR A 6 -13.62 7.25 6.56
C TYR A 6 -12.78 7.89 5.44
N ILE A 7 -13.15 9.08 4.97
CA ILE A 7 -12.39 9.83 3.96
C ILE A 7 -10.99 10.20 4.48
N ILE A 8 -10.88 10.63 5.73
CA ILE A 8 -9.59 10.95 6.36
C ILE A 8 -8.67 9.73 6.37
N ILE A 9 -9.15 8.57 6.81
CA ILE A 9 -8.35 7.34 6.87
C ILE A 9 -7.96 6.87 5.47
N ALA A 10 -8.90 6.86 4.52
CA ALA A 10 -8.62 6.56 3.13
C ALA A 10 -7.53 7.48 2.57
N THR A 11 -7.56 8.76 2.93
CA THR A 11 -6.55 9.75 2.53
C THR A 11 -5.20 9.46 3.19
N ILE A 12 -5.14 9.23 4.50
CA ILE A 12 -3.91 8.92 5.23
C ILE A 12 -3.25 7.66 4.65
N LEU A 13 -4.02 6.58 4.43
CA LEU A 13 -3.50 5.34 3.84
C LEU A 13 -3.03 5.55 2.40
N THR A 14 -3.77 6.32 1.59
CA THR A 14 -3.35 6.64 0.23
C THR A 14 -2.05 7.44 0.23
N VAL A 15 -1.92 8.44 1.11
CA VAL A 15 -0.69 9.23 1.27
C VAL A 15 0.46 8.34 1.74
N PHE A 16 0.24 7.44 2.69
CA PHE A 16 1.23 6.43 3.10
C PHE A 16 1.74 5.64 1.89
N PHE A 17 0.85 5.06 1.08
CA PHE A 17 1.27 4.29 -0.09
C PHE A 17 1.91 5.13 -1.19
N ILE A 18 1.62 6.43 -1.29
CA ILE A 18 2.33 7.33 -2.22
C ILE A 18 3.74 7.60 -1.69
N LEU A 19 3.87 7.94 -0.41
CA LEU A 19 5.13 8.36 0.18
C LEU A 19 6.04 7.16 0.45
N ASP A 20 5.63 6.26 1.34
CA ASP A 20 6.44 5.09 1.69
C ASP A 20 6.47 4.05 0.55
N GLY A 21 5.50 4.11 -0.36
CA GLY A 21 5.49 3.24 -1.54
C GLY A 21 6.61 3.53 -2.53
N TYR A 22 7.13 4.76 -2.62
CA TYR A 22 8.34 4.99 -3.41
C TYR A 22 9.59 4.43 -2.73
N ASP A 23 9.61 4.33 -1.39
CA ASP A 23 10.72 3.72 -0.64
C ASP A 23 10.70 2.20 -0.80
N PHE A 24 9.52 1.57 -0.70
CA PHE A 24 9.34 0.16 -1.04
C PHE A 24 9.75 -0.12 -2.49
N GLY A 25 9.31 0.73 -3.41
CA GLY A 25 9.68 0.65 -4.81
C GLY A 25 11.18 0.78 -5.03
N ALA A 26 11.84 1.72 -4.36
CA ALA A 26 13.28 1.92 -4.42
C ALA A 26 14.03 0.67 -3.93
N GLY A 27 13.57 0.03 -2.86
CA GLY A 27 14.10 -1.26 -2.38
C GLY A 27 13.96 -2.39 -3.40
N ILE A 28 12.81 -2.50 -4.07
CA ILE A 28 12.61 -3.48 -5.15
C ILE A 28 13.57 -3.19 -6.32
N ILE A 29 13.72 -1.93 -6.70
CA ILE A 29 14.62 -1.52 -7.77
C ILE A 29 16.08 -1.80 -7.41
N HIS A 30 16.44 -1.53 -6.16
CA HIS A 30 17.74 -1.85 -5.58
C HIS A 30 18.05 -3.34 -5.68
N LEU A 31 17.09 -4.20 -5.30
CA LEU A 31 17.27 -5.66 -5.28
C LEU A 31 17.55 -6.25 -6.67
N PHE A 32 16.82 -5.82 -7.71
CA PHE A 32 16.86 -6.48 -9.02
C PHE A 32 17.64 -5.74 -10.09
N PHE A 33 17.77 -4.41 -9.99
CA PHE A 33 18.26 -3.60 -11.11
C PHE A 33 19.54 -2.80 -10.84
N ALA A 34 19.93 -2.64 -9.56
CA ALA A 34 21.19 -2.02 -9.16
C ALA A 34 22.34 -3.04 -9.27
N LYS A 35 23.16 -2.92 -10.32
CA LYS A 35 24.28 -3.86 -10.57
C LYS A 35 25.63 -3.34 -10.12
N LYS A 36 25.79 -2.01 -10.04
CA LYS A 36 27.03 -1.34 -9.65
C LYS A 36 26.88 -0.75 -8.26
N GLU A 37 27.97 -0.66 -7.50
CA GLU A 37 27.95 -0.04 -6.17
C GLU A 37 27.43 1.39 -6.20
N LYS A 38 27.84 2.17 -7.22
CA LYS A 38 27.32 3.54 -7.42
C LYS A 38 25.80 3.59 -7.63
N ASP A 39 25.22 2.59 -8.31
CA ASP A 39 23.77 2.52 -8.49
C ASP A 39 23.08 2.24 -7.16
N LYS A 40 23.64 1.30 -6.38
CA LYS A 40 23.12 0.92 -5.06
C LYS A 40 23.13 2.10 -4.09
N GLU A 41 24.26 2.79 -3.97
CA GLU A 41 24.42 3.96 -3.10
C GLU A 41 23.42 5.07 -3.43
N VAL A 42 23.25 5.40 -4.72
CA VAL A 42 22.30 6.43 -5.16
C VAL A 42 20.86 6.04 -4.82
N ILE A 43 20.48 4.78 -5.01
CA ILE A 43 19.13 4.31 -4.71
C ILE A 43 18.89 4.31 -3.20
N THR A 44 19.81 3.75 -2.41
CA THR A 44 19.71 3.72 -0.94
C THR A 44 19.62 5.13 -0.38
N LYS A 45 20.44 6.06 -0.86
CA LYS A 45 20.39 7.49 -0.49
C LYS A 45 19.03 8.12 -0.80
N SER A 46 18.40 7.74 -1.91
CA SER A 46 17.09 8.27 -2.32
C SER A 46 15.92 7.86 -1.46
N ALA A 47 15.98 6.66 -0.87
CA ALA A 47 14.99 6.18 0.07
C ALA A 47 15.33 6.64 1.51
N GLY A 48 16.62 6.52 1.85
CA GLY A 48 17.18 6.87 3.13
C GLY A 48 16.79 8.25 3.66
N LEU A 49 16.83 9.28 2.81
CA LEU A 49 16.50 10.64 3.22
C LEU A 49 15.04 10.84 3.67
N PHE A 50 14.12 9.94 3.30
CA PHE A 50 12.68 10.17 3.45
C PHE A 50 11.94 9.09 4.25
N TRP A 51 12.45 7.86 4.31
CA TRP A 51 11.71 6.70 4.85
C TRP A 51 11.13 6.93 6.25
N ASP A 52 11.93 7.45 7.18
CA ASP A 52 11.51 7.66 8.58
C ASP A 52 10.33 8.64 8.67
N SER A 53 10.38 9.71 7.87
CA SER A 53 9.27 10.68 7.79
C SER A 53 8.01 10.09 7.15
N ASN A 54 8.17 9.11 6.25
CA ASN A 54 7.07 8.48 5.54
C ASN A 54 6.35 7.42 6.39
N GLU A 55 7.09 6.69 7.24
CA GLU A 55 6.51 5.68 8.14
C GLU A 55 5.51 6.27 9.16
N VAL A 56 5.66 7.55 9.51
CA VAL A 56 4.72 8.26 10.40
C VAL A 56 3.27 8.16 9.89
N TRP A 57 3.05 8.10 8.57
CA TRP A 57 1.72 7.97 8.00
C TRP A 57 1.07 6.62 8.29
N LEU A 58 1.84 5.54 8.41
CA LEU A 58 1.32 4.23 8.81
C LEU A 58 0.88 4.25 10.28
N VAL A 59 1.68 4.87 11.15
CA VAL A 59 1.34 5.03 12.57
C VAL A 59 0.09 5.89 12.72
N ALA A 60 0.01 7.00 11.98
CA ALA A 60 -1.17 7.86 11.95
C ALA A 60 -2.41 7.11 11.45
N ALA A 61 -2.28 6.25 10.43
CA ALA A 61 -3.37 5.41 9.95
C ALA A 61 -3.87 4.45 11.04
N GLY A 62 -2.95 3.74 11.71
CA GLY A 62 -3.29 2.84 12.81
C GLY A 62 -3.99 3.54 13.98
N GLY A 63 -3.45 4.69 14.41
CA GLY A 63 -4.05 5.50 15.48
C GLY A 63 -5.42 6.07 15.11
N THR A 64 -5.59 6.53 13.86
CA THR A 64 -6.88 7.06 13.38
C THR A 64 -7.91 5.94 13.23
N LEU A 65 -7.52 4.76 12.76
CA LEU A 65 -8.37 3.56 12.70
C LEU A 65 -8.84 3.15 14.09
N PHE A 66 -7.91 3.04 15.05
CA PHE A 66 -8.23 2.70 16.43
C PHE A 66 -9.20 3.69 17.05
N MET A 67 -9.00 4.99 16.81
CA MET A 67 -9.85 6.04 17.34
C MET A 67 -11.23 6.08 16.67
N ALA A 68 -11.29 6.06 15.33
CA ALA A 68 -12.53 6.31 14.60
C ALA A 68 -13.37 5.05 14.35
N PHE A 69 -12.71 3.90 14.15
CA PHE A 69 -13.35 2.62 13.85
C PHE A 69 -12.76 1.48 14.71
N PRO A 70 -12.90 1.54 16.05
CA PRO A 70 -12.24 0.62 16.97
C PRO A 70 -12.58 -0.84 16.72
N THR A 71 -13.83 -1.16 16.36
CA THR A 71 -14.26 -2.54 16.06
C THR A 71 -13.57 -3.08 14.82
N PHE A 72 -13.44 -2.26 13.78
CA PHE A 72 -12.72 -2.65 12.55
C PHE A 72 -11.23 -2.81 12.83
N TYR A 73 -10.62 -1.89 13.59
CA TYR A 73 -9.24 -2.01 14.03
C TYR A 73 -9.01 -3.33 14.77
N ALA A 74 -9.83 -3.64 15.78
CA ALA A 74 -9.69 -4.87 16.56
C ALA A 74 -9.83 -6.12 15.68
N SER A 75 -10.86 -6.16 14.83
CA SER A 75 -11.14 -7.27 13.91
C SER A 75 -9.98 -7.56 12.95
N VAL A 76 -9.48 -6.53 12.27
CA VAL A 76 -8.40 -6.66 11.26
C VAL A 76 -7.09 -7.07 11.93
N PHE A 77 -6.74 -6.45 13.07
CA PHE A 77 -5.48 -6.77 13.76
C PHE A 77 -5.47 -8.15 14.41
N SER A 78 -6.63 -8.64 14.90
CA SER A 78 -6.74 -10.01 15.39
C SER A 78 -6.78 -11.03 14.24
N GLY A 79 -7.52 -10.73 13.16
CA GLY A 79 -7.76 -11.68 12.08
C GLY A 79 -6.58 -11.87 11.14
N PHE A 80 -5.79 -10.82 10.92
CA PHE A 80 -4.53 -10.87 10.17
C PHE A 80 -3.30 -10.91 11.06
N TYR A 81 -3.41 -11.51 12.26
CA TYR A 81 -2.34 -11.52 13.26
C TYR A 81 -0.96 -11.89 12.69
N LEU A 82 -0.84 -13.08 12.07
CA LEU A 82 0.46 -13.56 11.58
C LEU A 82 1.02 -12.70 10.41
N PRO A 83 0.24 -12.35 9.38
CA PRO A 83 0.69 -11.40 8.36
C PRO A 83 1.15 -10.05 8.92
N LEU A 84 0.45 -9.49 9.90
CA LEU A 84 0.83 -8.19 10.49
C LEU A 84 2.13 -8.29 11.31
N ILE A 85 2.36 -9.40 12.00
CA ILE A 85 3.66 -9.67 12.65
C ILE A 85 4.77 -9.78 11.60
N ILE A 86 4.52 -10.41 10.46
CA ILE A 86 5.48 -10.46 9.36
C ILE A 86 5.77 -9.04 8.85
N VAL A 87 4.73 -8.23 8.57
CA VAL A 87 4.87 -6.83 8.14
C VAL A 87 5.71 -6.04 9.14
N LEU A 88 5.46 -6.18 10.45
CA LEU A 88 6.24 -5.52 11.50
C LEU A 88 7.74 -5.85 11.39
N TRP A 89 8.08 -7.14 11.30
CA TRP A 89 9.48 -7.56 11.15
C TRP A 89 10.11 -7.03 9.86
N LEU A 90 9.36 -7.03 8.75
CA LEU A 90 9.86 -6.51 7.48
C LEU A 90 10.15 -5.00 7.55
N ILE A 91 9.30 -4.21 8.23
CA ILE A 91 9.55 -2.78 8.47
C ILE A 91 10.87 -2.60 9.24
N ILE A 92 11.09 -3.37 10.31
CA ILE A 92 12.32 -3.33 11.11
C ILE A 92 13.54 -3.68 10.25
N PHE A 93 13.49 -4.75 9.46
CA PHE A 93 14.59 -5.15 8.58
C PHE A 93 14.87 -4.12 7.48
N ARG A 94 13.84 -3.44 6.97
CA ARG A 94 14.01 -2.36 6.00
C ARG A 94 14.81 -1.20 6.60
N ALA A 95 14.40 -0.71 7.77
CA ALA A 95 15.06 0.38 8.47
C ALA A 95 16.53 0.04 8.77
N MET A 96 16.79 -1.15 9.33
CA MET A 96 18.17 -1.62 9.56
C MET A 96 18.97 -1.72 8.26
N GLY A 97 18.36 -2.16 7.16
CA GLY A 97 18.99 -2.22 5.84
C GLY A 97 19.48 -0.86 5.34
N LEU A 98 18.77 0.22 5.63
CA LEU A 98 19.18 1.58 5.27
C LEU A 98 20.25 2.14 6.22
N GLU A 99 20.01 2.05 7.53
CA GLU A 99 20.85 2.68 8.56
C GLU A 99 22.17 1.94 8.81
N PHE A 100 22.16 0.61 8.74
CA PHE A 100 23.35 -0.18 9.07
C PHE A 100 24.28 -0.38 7.89
N ARG A 101 23.81 -0.24 6.64
CA ARG A 101 24.61 -0.46 5.44
C ARG A 101 25.93 0.31 5.44
N GLY A 102 25.92 1.56 5.88
CA GLY A 102 27.08 2.47 5.87
C GLY A 102 28.06 2.30 7.04
N GLN A 103 27.71 1.53 8.07
CA GLN A 103 28.46 1.49 9.33
C GLN A 103 29.83 0.79 9.21
N PHE A 104 29.95 -0.18 8.31
CA PHE A 104 31.21 -0.90 8.08
C PHE A 104 31.53 -1.01 6.59
N SER A 105 32.79 -0.82 6.24
CA SER A 105 33.28 -0.82 4.85
C SER A 105 33.54 -2.22 4.26
N TYR A 106 32.99 -3.28 4.85
CA TYR A 106 33.16 -4.66 4.37
C TYR A 106 32.07 -5.05 3.36
N GLN A 107 32.45 -5.70 2.26
CA GLN A 107 31.48 -6.10 1.22
C GLN A 107 30.40 -7.04 1.75
N MET A 108 30.77 -8.03 2.58
CA MET A 108 29.82 -8.96 3.18
C MET A 108 28.77 -8.23 4.04
N TRP A 109 29.17 -7.16 4.73
CA TRP A 109 28.27 -6.33 5.53
C TRP A 109 27.26 -5.59 4.64
N LYS A 110 27.76 -4.91 3.60
CA LYS A 110 26.93 -4.23 2.61
C LYS A 110 25.94 -5.19 1.94
N ASP A 111 26.37 -6.38 1.54
CA ASP A 111 25.52 -7.35 0.85
C ASP A 111 24.36 -7.88 1.70
N ILE A 112 24.57 -8.04 3.01
CA ILE A 112 23.50 -8.44 3.95
C ILE A 112 22.44 -7.35 4.03
N TRP A 113 22.85 -6.10 4.23
CA TRP A 113 21.91 -4.98 4.39
C TRP A 113 21.26 -4.57 3.07
N ASP A 114 21.97 -4.69 1.95
CA ASP A 114 21.43 -4.54 0.60
C ASP A 114 20.29 -5.53 0.33
N LYS A 115 20.47 -6.81 0.70
CA LYS A 115 19.44 -7.84 0.59
C LYS A 115 18.31 -7.61 1.58
N SER A 116 18.63 -7.21 2.80
CA SER A 116 17.63 -6.90 3.83
C SER A 116 16.70 -5.78 3.36
N PHE A 117 17.23 -4.66 2.89
CA PHE A 117 16.47 -3.54 2.32
C PHE A 117 15.61 -3.97 1.12
N GLY A 118 16.18 -4.73 0.20
CA GLY A 118 15.48 -5.16 -1.01
C GLY A 118 14.35 -6.16 -0.77
N ILE A 119 14.63 -7.23 -0.02
CA ILE A 119 13.68 -8.33 0.24
C ILE A 119 12.55 -7.84 1.14
N SER A 120 12.86 -7.07 2.19
CA SER A 120 11.83 -6.50 3.07
C SER A 120 10.88 -5.60 2.30
N SER A 121 11.40 -4.70 1.46
CA SER A 121 10.60 -3.80 0.63
C SER A 121 9.70 -4.53 -0.36
N LEU A 122 10.21 -5.59 -0.99
CA LEU A 122 9.41 -6.44 -1.88
C LEU A 122 8.27 -7.13 -1.12
N LEU A 123 8.58 -7.74 0.02
CA LEU A 123 7.59 -8.48 0.80
C LEU A 123 6.57 -7.53 1.42
N LEU A 124 6.95 -6.32 1.84
CA LEU A 124 6.01 -5.30 2.31
C LEU A 124 5.02 -4.91 1.22
N ALA A 125 5.52 -4.58 0.01
CA ALA A 125 4.67 -4.30 -1.13
C ALA A 125 3.69 -5.44 -1.43
N PHE A 126 4.18 -6.69 -1.36
CA PHE A 126 3.36 -7.89 -1.56
C PHE A 126 2.29 -8.06 -0.48
N PHE A 127 2.66 -8.04 0.81
CA PHE A 127 1.73 -8.29 1.92
C PHE A 127 0.67 -7.20 2.08
N PHE A 128 0.99 -5.94 1.78
CA PHE A 128 -0.03 -4.89 1.75
C PHE A 128 -1.05 -5.12 0.62
N GLY A 129 -0.61 -5.58 -0.55
CA GLY A 129 -1.51 -5.96 -1.64
C GLY A 129 -2.36 -7.19 -1.30
N VAL A 130 -1.76 -8.20 -0.67
CA VAL A 130 -2.46 -9.39 -0.14
C VAL A 130 -3.53 -8.97 0.87
N ALA A 131 -3.21 -8.06 1.80
CA ALA A 131 -4.16 -7.53 2.78
C ALA A 131 -5.36 -6.84 2.10
N LEU A 132 -5.10 -5.99 1.10
CA LEU A 132 -6.17 -5.37 0.30
C LEU A 132 -7.01 -6.42 -0.44
N GLY A 133 -6.38 -7.43 -1.02
CA GLY A 133 -7.07 -8.54 -1.68
C GLY A 133 -7.99 -9.31 -0.73
N ASN A 134 -7.58 -9.53 0.51
CA ASN A 134 -8.41 -10.15 1.53
C ASN A 134 -9.62 -9.27 1.90
N ILE A 135 -9.43 -7.96 2.03
CA ILE A 135 -10.52 -7.02 2.30
C ILE A 135 -11.53 -7.00 1.13
N VAL A 136 -11.05 -6.98 -0.11
CA VAL A 136 -11.90 -6.97 -1.31
C VAL A 136 -12.65 -8.29 -1.50
N ARG A 137 -12.02 -9.42 -1.17
CA ARG A 137 -12.68 -10.74 -1.15
C ARG A 137 -13.72 -10.85 -0.04
N GLY A 138 -13.44 -10.25 1.10
CA GLY A 138 -14.18 -10.49 2.35
C GLY A 138 -13.56 -11.61 3.19
N VAL A 139 -14.06 -11.72 4.42
CA VAL A 139 -13.61 -12.68 5.43
C VAL A 139 -14.79 -13.38 6.11
N ASN A 140 -14.55 -14.57 6.64
CA ASN A 140 -15.56 -15.31 7.40
C ASN A 140 -15.70 -14.74 8.82
N LEU A 141 -16.50 -13.68 8.94
CA LEU A 141 -16.78 -13.00 10.21
C LEU A 141 -17.53 -13.93 11.18
N GLY A 142 -17.10 -13.94 12.44
CA GLY A 142 -17.54 -14.85 13.49
C GLY A 142 -16.98 -16.26 13.41
N ALA A 143 -16.06 -16.53 12.47
CA ALA A 143 -15.55 -17.87 12.15
C ALA A 143 -16.69 -18.88 12.04
N VAL A 144 -17.65 -18.58 11.17
CA VAL A 144 -18.89 -19.37 11.07
C VAL A 144 -18.55 -20.75 10.53
N GLU A 145 -18.99 -21.77 11.26
CA GLU A 145 -18.89 -23.18 10.90
C GLU A 145 -20.30 -23.79 11.00
N ASN A 146 -20.73 -24.52 9.96
CA ASN A 146 -22.07 -25.13 9.90
C ASN A 146 -23.24 -24.16 10.20
N GLY A 147 -23.09 -22.89 9.82
CA GLY A 147 -24.10 -21.85 10.04
C GLY A 147 -24.17 -21.29 11.46
N VAL A 148 -23.19 -21.60 12.32
CA VAL A 148 -23.11 -21.08 13.70
C VAL A 148 -21.82 -20.27 13.88
N SER A 149 -21.93 -19.08 14.48
CA SER A 149 -20.78 -18.23 14.83
C SER A 149 -20.01 -18.84 16.01
N VAL A 150 -18.75 -19.19 15.79
CA VAL A 150 -17.87 -19.77 16.84
C VAL A 150 -17.26 -18.67 17.71
N HIS A 151 -17.09 -17.48 17.15
CA HIS A 151 -16.59 -16.29 17.83
C HIS A 151 -17.62 -15.16 17.77
N GLU A 152 -17.32 -14.03 18.43
CA GLU A 152 -18.14 -12.83 18.28
C GLU A 152 -18.19 -12.41 16.81
N GLY A 153 -19.36 -11.95 16.36
CA GLY A 153 -19.66 -11.80 14.94
C GLY A 153 -18.78 -10.83 14.16
N HIS A 154 -17.95 -10.01 14.82
CA HIS A 154 -17.03 -9.09 14.17
C HIS A 154 -15.58 -9.59 14.16
N PHE A 155 -15.24 -10.68 14.86
CA PHE A 155 -13.90 -11.26 14.83
C PHE A 155 -13.78 -12.37 13.79
N PHE A 156 -12.58 -12.55 13.27
CA PHE A 156 -12.23 -13.66 12.39
C PHE A 156 -10.77 -14.03 12.61
N PHE A 157 -10.34 -15.15 12.03
CA PHE A 157 -8.95 -15.55 11.97
C PHE A 157 -8.67 -16.18 10.62
N LEU A 158 -7.57 -15.79 9.98
CA LEU A 158 -7.11 -16.42 8.75
C LEU A 158 -5.71 -17.02 8.97
N PRO A 159 -5.51 -18.33 8.73
CA PRO A 159 -4.17 -18.89 8.67
C PRO A 159 -3.41 -18.29 7.49
N LEU A 160 -2.07 -18.29 7.54
CA LEU A 160 -1.27 -17.68 6.47
C LEU A 160 -1.52 -18.32 5.10
N TRP A 161 -1.73 -19.64 5.07
CA TRP A 161 -2.23 -20.39 3.91
C TRP A 161 -3.02 -21.61 4.39
N ASN A 162 -3.80 -22.23 3.50
CA ASN A 162 -4.43 -23.54 3.71
C ASN A 162 -4.03 -24.50 2.57
N SER A 163 -4.40 -25.78 2.67
CA SER A 163 -4.04 -26.82 1.66
C SER A 163 -4.67 -26.57 0.30
N ASP A 164 -5.85 -25.98 0.28
CA ASP A 164 -6.70 -25.89 -0.91
C ASP A 164 -6.38 -24.64 -1.74
N PHE A 165 -5.74 -23.65 -1.11
CA PHE A 165 -5.26 -22.41 -1.71
C PHE A 165 -6.32 -21.63 -2.49
N SER A 166 -7.59 -21.82 -2.14
CA SER A 166 -8.76 -21.28 -2.82
C SER A 166 -9.39 -20.14 -2.01
N PRO A 167 -9.72 -18.99 -2.63
CA PRO A 167 -10.43 -17.89 -2.01
C PRO A 167 -11.93 -18.16 -1.87
N LEU A 168 -12.46 -19.24 -2.46
CA LEU A 168 -13.89 -19.57 -2.44
C LEU A 168 -14.27 -20.49 -1.28
N ASN A 169 -13.30 -20.93 -0.48
CA ASN A 169 -13.54 -21.80 0.67
C ASN A 169 -14.13 -21.02 1.85
N GLU A 170 -14.78 -21.73 2.77
CA GLU A 170 -15.33 -21.15 4.01
C GLU A 170 -14.24 -20.61 4.94
N THR A 171 -13.05 -21.22 4.91
CA THR A 171 -11.87 -20.85 5.73
C THR A 171 -10.65 -20.64 4.84
N PRO A 172 -10.62 -19.56 4.04
CA PRO A 172 -9.50 -19.31 3.14
C PRO A 172 -8.23 -18.93 3.92
N GLY A 173 -7.07 -19.10 3.29
CA GLY A 173 -5.84 -18.52 3.80
C GLY A 173 -5.78 -17.01 3.56
N VAL A 174 -4.84 -16.35 4.23
CA VAL A 174 -4.45 -14.97 3.89
C VAL A 174 -3.82 -14.95 2.50
N ILE A 175 -2.98 -15.95 2.19
CA ILE A 175 -2.39 -16.17 0.88
C ILE A 175 -3.18 -17.27 0.17
N ASP A 176 -3.68 -16.93 -1.01
CA ASP A 176 -4.39 -17.78 -1.95
C ASP A 176 -4.14 -17.26 -3.37
N TRP A 177 -4.67 -17.95 -4.39
CA TRP A 177 -4.40 -17.57 -5.77
C TRP A 177 -4.94 -16.19 -6.17
N PHE A 178 -5.99 -15.67 -5.54
CA PHE A 178 -6.50 -14.32 -5.80
C PHE A 178 -5.66 -13.25 -5.12
N THR A 179 -5.41 -13.42 -3.83
CA THR A 179 -4.65 -12.45 -3.04
C THR A 179 -3.20 -12.34 -3.51
N ILE A 180 -2.63 -13.40 -4.07
CA ILE A 180 -1.34 -13.34 -4.79
C ILE A 180 -1.40 -12.40 -5.98
N ILE A 181 -2.45 -12.44 -6.81
CA ILE A 181 -2.55 -11.57 -7.99
C ILE A 181 -2.57 -10.11 -7.54
N ILE A 182 -3.34 -9.78 -6.51
CA ILE A 182 -3.40 -8.42 -5.95
C ILE A 182 -2.06 -8.02 -5.30
N GLY A 183 -1.41 -8.94 -4.58
CA GLY A 183 -0.06 -8.77 -4.05
C GLY A 183 0.98 -8.46 -5.13
N LEU A 184 0.95 -9.19 -6.26
CA LEU A 184 1.83 -8.97 -7.40
C LEU A 184 1.55 -7.63 -8.10
N ILE A 185 0.28 -7.24 -8.23
CA ILE A 185 -0.09 -5.90 -8.72
C ILE A 185 0.55 -4.84 -7.83
N SER A 186 0.40 -4.95 -6.51
CA SER A 186 1.00 -4.01 -5.55
C SER A 186 2.53 -3.93 -5.71
N VAL A 187 3.23 -5.07 -5.80
CA VAL A 187 4.68 -5.11 -6.06
C VAL A 187 5.05 -4.37 -7.35
N VAL A 188 4.32 -4.60 -8.44
CA VAL A 188 4.61 -3.97 -9.74
C VAL A 188 4.30 -2.47 -9.72
N VAL A 189 3.17 -2.06 -9.14
CA VAL A 189 2.78 -0.65 -9.00
C VAL A 189 3.83 0.11 -8.18
N LEU A 190 4.22 -0.42 -7.03
CA LEU A 190 5.19 0.23 -6.15
C LEU A 190 6.61 0.21 -6.75
N ALA A 191 7.01 -0.86 -7.45
CA ALA A 191 8.27 -0.87 -8.20
C ALA A 191 8.31 0.20 -9.30
N ILE A 192 7.21 0.39 -10.03
CA ILE A 192 7.04 1.49 -11.00
C ILE A 192 7.14 2.85 -10.29
N HIS A 193 6.49 3.00 -9.13
CA HIS A 193 6.49 4.25 -8.38
C HIS A 193 7.89 4.61 -7.87
N GLY A 194 8.59 3.68 -7.24
CA GLY A 194 9.97 3.88 -6.77
C GLY A 194 10.96 4.12 -7.91
N ALA A 195 10.81 3.45 -9.06
CA ALA A 195 11.65 3.74 -10.23
C ALA A 195 11.46 5.19 -10.71
N ASN A 196 10.22 5.69 -10.75
CA ASN A 196 9.94 7.08 -11.11
C ASN A 196 10.42 8.07 -10.05
N TRP A 197 10.39 7.71 -8.77
CA TRP A 197 10.98 8.51 -7.69
C TRP A 197 12.49 8.67 -7.85
N ILE A 198 13.21 7.57 -8.09
CA ILE A 198 14.66 7.59 -8.31
C ILE A 198 15.00 8.48 -9.51
N VAL A 199 14.28 8.33 -10.63
CA VAL A 199 14.46 9.18 -11.82
C VAL A 199 14.20 10.65 -11.49
N LEU A 200 13.12 10.95 -10.77
CA LEU A 200 12.77 12.31 -10.35
C LEU A 200 13.83 12.93 -9.43
N LYS A 201 14.39 12.16 -8.49
CA LYS A 201 15.27 12.69 -7.44
C LYS A 201 16.76 12.67 -7.74
N THR A 202 17.22 11.88 -8.72
CA THR A 202 18.66 11.70 -8.98
C THR A 202 19.08 12.17 -10.36
N LYS A 203 20.38 12.41 -10.57
CA LYS A 203 21.02 12.62 -11.87
C LYS A 203 22.01 11.48 -12.14
N SER A 204 21.51 10.24 -12.11
CA SER A 204 22.32 9.04 -12.28
C SER A 204 22.19 8.44 -13.68
N SER A 205 23.23 7.72 -14.11
CA SER A 205 23.23 6.98 -15.38
C SER A 205 22.22 5.83 -15.42
N ILE A 206 21.72 5.37 -14.25
CA ILE A 206 20.68 4.35 -14.18
C ILE A 206 19.31 4.87 -14.64
N ASN A 207 19.06 6.18 -14.66
CA ASN A 207 17.73 6.76 -14.87
C ASN A 207 17.12 6.38 -16.23
N GLU A 208 17.92 6.39 -17.31
CA GLU A 208 17.44 5.99 -18.64
C GLU A 208 17.09 4.50 -18.71
N LYS A 209 17.83 3.67 -17.98
CA LYS A 209 17.52 2.25 -17.82
C LYS A 209 16.21 2.07 -17.03
N LEU A 210 16.00 2.85 -15.97
CA LEU A 210 14.77 2.81 -15.17
C LEU A 210 13.53 3.20 -15.99
N LYS A 211 13.60 4.21 -16.87
CA LYS A 211 12.48 4.53 -17.78
C LYS A 211 12.10 3.34 -18.67
N THR A 212 13.08 2.55 -19.12
CA THR A 212 12.82 1.32 -19.88
C THR A 212 12.25 0.20 -19.01
N ILE A 213 12.70 0.07 -17.76
CA ILE A 213 12.15 -0.89 -16.79
C ILE A 213 10.70 -0.55 -16.49
N VAL A 214 10.37 0.72 -16.21
CA VAL A 214 9.00 1.18 -15.98
C VAL A 214 8.08 0.80 -17.14
N PHE A 215 8.51 1.05 -18.39
CA PHE A 215 7.71 0.66 -19.56
C PHE A 215 7.42 -0.85 -19.59
N ARG A 216 8.41 -1.70 -19.28
CA ARG A 216 8.23 -3.16 -19.24
C ARG A 216 7.34 -3.61 -18.08
N LEU A 217 7.53 -3.05 -16.90
CA LEU A 217 6.68 -3.30 -15.74
C LEU A 217 5.24 -2.86 -16.00
N ASN A 218 5.03 -1.77 -16.76
CA ASN A 218 3.70 -1.30 -17.12
C ASN A 218 2.94 -2.27 -18.04
N ILE A 219 3.65 -3.01 -18.91
CA ILE A 219 3.05 -4.11 -19.70
C ILE A 219 2.61 -5.23 -18.77
N VAL A 220 3.46 -5.62 -17.81
CA VAL A 220 3.12 -6.65 -16.81
C VAL A 220 1.92 -6.20 -15.98
N LEU A 221 1.90 -4.93 -15.56
CA LEU A 221 0.80 -4.34 -14.79
C LEU A 221 -0.51 -4.36 -15.56
N LEU A 222 -0.49 -4.04 -16.86
CA LEU A 222 -1.68 -4.11 -17.72
C LEU A 222 -2.25 -5.53 -17.76
N LEU A 223 -1.40 -6.54 -17.96
CA LEU A 223 -1.82 -7.95 -17.99
C LEU A 223 -2.38 -8.40 -16.63
N LEU A 224 -1.71 -8.04 -15.53
CA LEU A 224 -2.18 -8.36 -14.19
C LEU A 224 -3.50 -7.65 -13.86
N THR A 225 -3.68 -6.40 -14.29
CA THR A 225 -4.92 -5.64 -14.08
C THR A 225 -6.09 -6.30 -14.81
N ILE A 226 -5.90 -6.70 -16.07
CA ILE A 226 -6.95 -7.41 -16.84
C ILE A 226 -7.28 -8.74 -16.14
N LEU A 227 -6.25 -9.50 -15.75
CA LEU A 227 -6.42 -10.77 -15.03
C LEU A 227 -7.17 -10.57 -13.71
N SER A 228 -6.83 -9.55 -12.92
CA SER A 228 -7.47 -9.30 -11.63
C SER A 228 -8.94 -8.95 -11.78
N VAL A 229 -9.32 -8.17 -12.79
CA VAL A 229 -10.74 -7.84 -13.06
C VAL A 229 -11.52 -9.11 -13.44
N ILE A 230 -10.98 -9.94 -14.32
CA ILE A 230 -11.62 -11.21 -14.73
C ILE A 230 -11.80 -12.13 -13.53
N VAL A 231 -10.74 -12.29 -12.73
CA VAL A 231 -10.77 -13.14 -11.54
C VAL A 231 -11.75 -12.60 -10.50
N TRP A 232 -11.74 -11.30 -10.25
CA TRP A 232 -12.55 -10.68 -9.20
C TRP A 232 -14.05 -10.85 -9.46
N LEU A 233 -14.49 -10.81 -10.72
CA LEU A 233 -15.87 -11.11 -11.11
C LEU A 233 -16.31 -12.53 -10.75
N ASN A 234 -15.39 -13.50 -10.72
CA ASN A 234 -15.70 -14.87 -10.28
C ASN A 234 -15.81 -14.99 -8.76
N ILE A 235 -15.11 -14.13 -8.01
CA ILE A 235 -15.07 -14.15 -6.55
C ILE A 235 -16.25 -13.38 -5.98
N ASN A 236 -16.53 -12.21 -6.56
CA ASN A 236 -17.67 -11.38 -6.20
C ASN A 236 -18.41 -10.96 -7.47
N PRO A 237 -19.49 -11.68 -7.85
CA PRO A 237 -20.29 -11.35 -9.03
C PRO A 237 -20.88 -9.93 -8.98
N ASN A 238 -21.06 -9.37 -7.78
CA ASN A 238 -21.59 -8.03 -7.56
C ASN A 238 -20.49 -6.96 -7.43
N ALA A 239 -19.23 -7.26 -7.75
CA ALA A 239 -18.10 -6.33 -7.63
C ALA A 239 -18.32 -4.96 -8.28
N PHE A 240 -19.15 -4.90 -9.33
CA PHE A 240 -19.45 -3.67 -10.06
C PHE A 240 -20.75 -2.97 -9.68
N SER A 241 -21.55 -3.52 -8.76
CA SER A 241 -22.88 -2.98 -8.42
C SER A 241 -22.82 -1.51 -8.03
N ASN A 242 -21.88 -1.14 -7.15
CA ASN A 242 -21.67 0.23 -6.71
C ASN A 242 -21.38 1.19 -7.86
N PHE A 243 -20.61 0.78 -8.87
CA PHE A 243 -20.29 1.64 -10.00
C PHE A 243 -21.49 1.81 -10.94
N VAL A 244 -22.30 0.76 -11.11
CA VAL A 244 -23.52 0.81 -11.94
C VAL A 244 -24.58 1.68 -11.26
N GLU A 245 -24.79 1.51 -9.95
CA GLU A 245 -25.75 2.29 -9.17
C GLU A 245 -25.31 3.76 -9.01
N ARG A 246 -24.00 4.01 -8.91
CA ARG A 246 -23.40 5.33 -8.72
C ARG A 246 -22.31 5.59 -9.77
N PRO A 247 -22.68 5.93 -11.02
CA PRO A 247 -21.73 6.06 -12.14
C PRO A 247 -20.59 7.07 -11.92
N TYR A 248 -20.77 8.06 -11.04
CA TYR A 248 -19.69 9.00 -10.71
C TYR A 248 -18.48 8.32 -10.04
N LEU A 249 -18.65 7.13 -9.44
CA LEU A 249 -17.56 6.35 -8.86
C LEU A 249 -16.57 5.82 -9.91
N PHE A 250 -16.94 5.78 -11.21
CA PHE A 250 -16.02 5.43 -12.28
C PHE A 250 -14.83 6.40 -12.41
N VAL A 251 -14.88 7.58 -11.77
CA VAL A 251 -13.73 8.49 -11.69
C VAL A 251 -12.48 7.80 -11.14
N PHE A 252 -12.61 6.91 -10.16
CA PHE A 252 -11.48 6.25 -9.50
C PHE A 252 -10.76 5.23 -10.40
N PRO A 253 -11.44 4.26 -11.05
CA PRO A 253 -10.77 3.40 -12.03
C PRO A 253 -10.27 4.18 -13.25
N LEU A 254 -10.94 5.28 -13.67
CA LEU A 254 -10.42 6.15 -14.74
C LEU A 254 -9.12 6.84 -14.34
N VAL A 255 -8.97 7.27 -13.09
CA VAL A 255 -7.72 7.80 -12.54
C VAL A 255 -6.61 6.74 -12.64
N TYR A 256 -6.88 5.50 -12.24
CA TYR A 256 -5.93 4.39 -12.40
C TYR A 256 -5.52 4.19 -13.86
N LEU A 257 -6.51 4.11 -14.76
CA LEU A 257 -6.28 3.90 -16.20
C LEU A 257 -5.48 5.05 -16.83
N SER A 258 -5.69 6.29 -16.38
CA SER A 258 -4.91 7.43 -16.87
C SER A 258 -3.41 7.31 -16.53
N GLY A 259 -3.09 6.85 -15.31
CA GLY A 259 -1.72 6.55 -14.90
C GLY A 259 -1.12 5.40 -15.73
N LEU A 260 -1.88 4.31 -15.88
CA LEU A 260 -1.47 3.12 -16.62
C LEU A 260 -1.19 3.44 -18.11
N ILE A 261 -2.10 4.16 -18.76
CA ILE A 261 -1.96 4.54 -20.17
C ILE A 261 -0.81 5.54 -20.34
N GLY A 262 -0.73 6.56 -19.47
CA GLY A 262 0.31 7.59 -19.57
C GLY A 262 1.72 7.02 -19.45
N LEU A 263 1.93 6.00 -18.62
CA LEU A 263 3.25 5.39 -18.43
C LEU A 263 3.79 4.65 -19.66
N PHE A 264 2.95 4.28 -20.64
CA PHE A 264 3.45 3.80 -21.93
C PHE A 264 4.21 4.88 -22.71
N PHE A 265 3.95 6.15 -22.42
CA PHE A 265 4.61 7.29 -23.05
C PHE A 265 5.78 7.85 -22.23
N ILE A 266 6.24 7.13 -21.19
CA ILE A 266 7.28 7.62 -20.27
C ILE A 266 8.55 8.14 -20.97
N LYS A 267 8.97 7.51 -22.07
CA LYS A 267 10.16 7.91 -22.84
C LYS A 267 9.99 9.23 -23.61
N ARG A 268 8.75 9.68 -23.79
CA ARG A 268 8.40 10.94 -24.48
C ARG A 268 8.16 12.08 -23.50
N LEU A 269 8.15 11.82 -22.20
CA LEU A 269 7.93 12.84 -21.19
C LEU A 269 9.21 13.66 -20.99
N GLU A 270 9.13 14.96 -21.26
CA GLU A 270 10.28 15.88 -21.11
C GLU A 270 10.63 16.13 -19.63
N LYS A 271 9.63 16.15 -18.74
CA LYS A 271 9.82 16.39 -17.30
C LYS A 271 9.54 15.12 -16.51
N ASP A 272 10.52 14.70 -15.70
CA ASP A 272 10.42 13.51 -14.84
C ASP A 272 9.28 13.59 -13.82
N ILE A 273 8.81 14.80 -13.47
CA ILE A 273 7.65 14.96 -12.56
C ILE A 273 6.36 14.38 -13.14
N TYR A 274 6.19 14.38 -14.46
CA TYR A 274 4.99 13.82 -15.07
C TYR A 274 4.94 12.29 -14.94
N SER A 275 6.09 11.61 -15.05
CA SER A 275 6.12 10.16 -14.86
C SER A 275 5.85 9.79 -13.39
N PHE A 276 6.35 10.59 -12.45
CA PHE A 276 6.00 10.44 -11.03
C PHE A 276 4.50 10.62 -10.79
N ILE A 277 3.89 11.70 -11.29
CA ILE A 277 2.44 11.94 -11.18
C ILE A 277 1.65 10.76 -11.74
N LEU A 278 2.00 10.25 -12.92
CA LEU A 278 1.30 9.10 -13.52
C LEU A 278 1.38 7.84 -12.64
N SER A 279 2.54 7.58 -12.03
CA SER A 279 2.66 6.47 -11.06
C SER A 279 1.90 6.72 -9.75
N THR A 280 1.79 7.97 -9.30
CA THR A 280 0.92 8.35 -8.17
C THR A 280 -0.56 8.11 -8.48
N LEU A 281 -1.00 8.38 -9.73
CA LEU A 281 -2.37 8.09 -10.16
C LEU A 281 -2.71 6.60 -10.14
N LEU A 282 -1.73 5.70 -10.40
CA LEU A 282 -1.93 4.26 -10.21
C LEU A 282 -2.28 3.93 -8.75
N ILE A 283 -1.56 4.52 -7.78
CA ILE A 283 -1.77 4.25 -6.36
C ILE A 283 -3.11 4.82 -5.90
N ILE A 284 -3.37 6.10 -6.20
CA ILE A 284 -4.63 6.77 -5.87
C ILE A 284 -5.80 6.01 -6.48
N GLY A 285 -5.77 5.78 -7.79
CA GLY A 285 -6.86 5.12 -8.51
C GLY A 285 -7.10 3.68 -8.04
N GLY A 286 -6.04 2.91 -7.79
CA GLY A 286 -6.17 1.52 -7.36
C GLY A 286 -6.79 1.39 -5.97
N ILE A 287 -6.30 2.18 -5.00
CA ILE A 287 -6.84 2.17 -3.62
C ILE A 287 -8.27 2.71 -3.63
N THR A 288 -8.50 3.88 -4.23
CA THR A 288 -9.82 4.53 -4.20
C THR A 288 -10.87 3.76 -5.01
N ALA A 289 -10.51 3.09 -6.10
CA ALA A 289 -11.44 2.22 -6.82
C ALA A 289 -11.86 1.01 -5.98
N SER A 290 -10.92 0.39 -5.26
CA SER A 290 -11.21 -0.72 -4.34
C SER A 290 -12.11 -0.28 -3.17
N LEU A 291 -11.86 0.91 -2.63
CA LEU A 291 -12.71 1.48 -1.57
C LEU A 291 -14.11 1.83 -2.10
N ALA A 292 -14.20 2.42 -3.29
CA ALA A 292 -15.47 2.77 -3.94
C ALA A 292 -16.31 1.53 -4.26
N SER A 293 -15.68 0.41 -4.62
CA SER A 293 -16.41 -0.84 -4.89
C SER A 293 -17.02 -1.47 -3.65
N LEU A 294 -16.47 -1.19 -2.46
CA LEU A 294 -16.95 -1.77 -1.19
C LEU A 294 -17.89 -0.81 -0.44
N PHE A 295 -17.74 0.50 -0.62
CA PHE A 295 -18.47 1.50 0.16
C PHE A 295 -19.99 1.25 0.18
N PRO A 296 -20.66 1.27 1.36
CA PRO A 296 -20.19 1.70 2.68
C PRO A 296 -19.56 0.59 3.54
N VAL A 297 -19.36 -0.60 2.98
CA VAL A 297 -18.69 -1.72 3.64
C VAL A 297 -17.18 -1.46 3.68
N ILE A 298 -16.56 -1.74 4.83
CA ILE A 298 -15.10 -1.66 5.03
C ILE A 298 -14.48 -3.05 5.21
N LEU A 299 -15.27 -4.04 5.68
CA LEU A 299 -14.88 -5.45 5.70
C LEU A 299 -16.10 -6.32 5.36
N PRO A 300 -16.19 -6.86 4.14
CA PRO A 300 -17.28 -7.75 3.74
C PRO A 300 -17.24 -9.07 4.52
N SER A 301 -18.41 -9.50 4.99
CA SER A 301 -18.63 -10.86 5.48
C SER A 301 -18.87 -11.79 4.30
N THR A 302 -18.26 -12.97 4.30
CA THR A 302 -18.51 -14.01 3.28
C THR A 302 -19.66 -14.95 3.65
N ASN A 303 -20.29 -14.75 4.81
CA ASN A 303 -21.38 -15.58 5.31
C ASN A 303 -22.65 -14.75 5.57
N ASN A 304 -23.79 -15.44 5.71
CA ASN A 304 -25.10 -14.81 5.95
C ASN A 304 -25.48 -14.73 7.44
N VAL A 305 -24.60 -15.17 8.34
CA VAL A 305 -24.88 -15.22 9.79
C VAL A 305 -24.49 -13.90 10.45
N ASN A 306 -23.32 -13.38 10.09
CA ASN A 306 -22.79 -12.12 10.61
C ASN A 306 -22.79 -11.05 9.53
N GLU A 307 -23.28 -9.86 9.88
CA GLU A 307 -23.30 -8.71 8.99
C GLU A 307 -21.88 -8.24 8.65
N SER A 308 -21.73 -7.65 7.47
CA SER A 308 -20.47 -7.01 7.08
C SER A 308 -20.17 -5.81 7.98
N LEU A 309 -18.88 -5.54 8.20
CA LEU A 309 -18.47 -4.33 8.88
C LEU A 309 -18.58 -3.13 7.93
N THR A 310 -19.34 -2.14 8.34
CA THR A 310 -19.59 -0.89 7.62
C THR A 310 -19.03 0.27 8.40
N ILE A 311 -18.92 1.44 7.76
CA ILE A 311 -18.56 2.67 8.47
C ILE A 311 -19.57 3.05 9.57
N TYR A 312 -20.79 2.50 9.54
CA TYR A 312 -21.85 2.88 10.48
C TYR A 312 -21.90 1.97 11.71
N ASN A 313 -21.60 0.67 11.56
CA ASN A 313 -21.63 -0.29 12.67
C ASN A 313 -20.26 -0.48 13.36
N THR A 314 -19.20 0.13 12.84
CA THR A 314 -17.85 0.06 13.44
C THR A 314 -17.34 1.38 13.99
N ALA A 315 -18.03 2.48 13.72
CA ALA A 315 -17.62 3.80 14.17
C ALA A 315 -17.66 3.93 15.70
N ALA A 316 -16.75 4.74 16.23
CA ALA A 316 -16.81 5.17 17.62
C ALA A 316 -18.07 6.01 17.89
N SER A 317 -18.39 6.23 19.17
CA SER A 317 -19.53 7.07 19.56
C SER A 317 -19.41 8.48 18.97
N GLU A 318 -20.55 9.10 18.69
CA GLU A 318 -20.58 10.46 18.13
C GLU A 318 -19.78 11.46 18.96
N TYR A 319 -19.88 11.35 20.29
CA TYR A 319 -19.07 12.13 21.21
C TYR A 319 -17.56 11.91 20.98
N GLY A 320 -17.11 10.65 20.89
CA GLY A 320 -15.71 10.31 20.62
C GLY A 320 -15.20 10.91 19.30
N LEU A 321 -15.99 10.77 18.23
CA LEU A 321 -15.65 11.34 16.91
C LEU A 321 -15.61 12.87 16.92
N SER A 322 -16.48 13.51 17.71
CA SER A 322 -16.51 14.99 17.84
C SER A 322 -15.29 15.52 18.59
N VAL A 323 -14.89 14.86 19.68
CA VAL A 323 -13.68 15.21 20.45
C VAL A 323 -12.44 15.01 19.59
N ALA A 324 -12.38 13.90 18.86
CA ALA A 324 -11.31 13.62 17.94
C ALA A 324 -11.22 14.65 16.81
N LEU A 325 -12.34 15.20 16.34
CA LEU A 325 -12.33 16.23 15.30
C LEU A 325 -11.64 17.50 15.82
N ASN A 326 -11.98 17.92 17.03
CA ASN A 326 -11.41 19.12 17.66
C ASN A 326 -9.89 19.00 17.84
N TRP A 327 -9.42 17.85 18.34
CA TRP A 327 -7.98 17.57 18.45
C TRP A 327 -7.31 17.35 17.08
N GLY A 328 -8.04 16.73 16.14
CA GLY A 328 -7.60 16.48 14.78
C GLY A 328 -7.25 17.76 14.02
N ILE A 329 -7.99 18.85 14.24
CA ILE A 329 -7.67 20.17 13.65
C ILE A 329 -6.25 20.60 14.04
N ILE A 330 -5.88 20.47 15.32
CA ILE A 330 -4.54 20.82 15.80
C ILE A 330 -3.50 19.90 15.14
N GLY A 331 -3.77 18.60 15.09
CA GLY A 331 -2.91 17.62 14.43
C GLY A 331 -2.69 17.92 12.94
N PHE A 332 -3.75 18.25 12.20
CA PHE A 332 -3.67 18.58 10.78
C PHE A 332 -2.88 19.86 10.52
N ILE A 333 -3.02 20.89 11.38
CA ILE A 333 -2.21 22.11 11.27
C ILE A 333 -0.73 21.78 11.45
N LEU A 334 -0.38 21.03 12.51
CA LEU A 334 1.00 20.64 12.77
C LEU A 334 1.57 19.81 11.61
N LEU A 335 0.81 18.84 11.12
CA LEU A 335 1.19 17.99 9.99
C LEU A 335 1.40 18.82 8.71
N PHE A 336 0.53 19.79 8.43
CA PHE A 336 0.65 20.65 7.26
C PHE A 336 1.88 21.55 7.33
N VAL A 337 2.16 22.14 8.50
CA VAL A 337 3.37 22.93 8.74
C VAL A 337 4.62 22.07 8.55
N TYR A 338 4.63 20.88 9.14
CA TYR A 338 5.71 19.92 8.99
C TYR A 338 5.96 19.56 7.52
N MET A 339 4.92 19.23 6.75
CA MET A 339 5.06 18.92 5.32
C MET A 339 5.59 20.10 4.50
N ILE A 340 5.20 21.34 4.80
CA ILE A 340 5.76 22.53 4.14
C ILE A 340 7.26 22.65 4.41
N ILE A 341 7.67 22.50 5.67
CA ILE A 341 9.08 22.58 6.08
C ILE A 341 9.87 21.47 5.39
N GLN A 342 9.39 20.23 5.49
CA GLN A 342 10.01 19.06 4.90
C GLN A 342 10.21 19.22 3.39
N LYS A 343 9.17 19.66 2.66
CA LYS A 343 9.24 19.89 1.21
C LYS A 343 10.21 21.01 0.83
N ARG A 344 10.34 22.05 1.66
CA ARG A 344 11.31 23.14 1.44
C ARG A 344 12.74 22.67 1.64
N LEU A 345 13.00 21.87 2.69
CA LEU A 345 14.34 21.38 3.02
C LEU A 345 14.81 20.30 2.03
N MET A 346 13.93 19.39 1.63
CA MET A 346 14.25 18.26 0.75
C MET A 346 13.82 18.48 -0.72
N GLY A 347 13.69 19.75 -1.10
CA GLY A 347 13.39 20.17 -2.47
C GLY A 347 14.60 19.97 -3.39
N GLY A 348 14.34 19.60 -4.64
CA GLY A 348 15.38 19.43 -5.65
C GLY A 348 15.92 18.00 -5.78
N LYS A 349 17.08 17.89 -6.43
CA LYS A 349 17.81 16.64 -6.65
C LYS A 349 18.68 16.33 -5.44
N ILE A 350 18.79 15.06 -5.10
CA ILE A 350 19.45 14.60 -3.86
C ILE A 350 20.93 14.29 -4.04
N ASP A 351 21.46 14.41 -5.26
CA ASP A 351 22.84 14.01 -5.57
C ASP A 351 23.85 14.70 -4.63
N ASP A 352 23.60 15.97 -4.30
CA ASP A 352 24.44 16.84 -3.46
C ASP A 352 23.99 16.94 -1.99
N MET A 353 22.94 16.23 -1.57
CA MET A 353 22.47 16.25 -0.16
C MET A 353 23.23 15.21 0.66
N ASP A 354 23.73 15.51 1.84
CA ASP A 354 24.32 14.46 2.69
C ASP A 354 23.23 13.57 3.30
N TYR A 355 23.44 12.25 3.27
CA TYR A 355 22.59 11.26 3.93
C TYR A 355 23.47 10.31 4.75
N GLY A 356 23.27 10.34 6.07
CA GLY A 356 24.16 9.69 7.03
C GLY A 356 25.42 10.53 7.28
N HIS A 357 25.92 10.46 8.52
CA HIS A 357 27.08 11.21 9.02
C HIS A 357 28.34 11.08 8.18
#